data_AF-A0ABC8TPB8-F1
#
_entry.id   AF-A0ABC8TPB8-F1
#
_cell.length_a   1.000
_cell.length_b   1.000
_cell.length_c   1.000
_cell.angle_alpha   90.00
_cell.angle_beta   90.00
_cell.angle_gamma   90.00
#
_symmetry.space_group_name_H-M   'P 1'
#
loop_
_entity.id
_entity.type
_entity.pdbx_description
1 polymer ?
#
loop_
_entity_poly.entity_id
_entity_poly.type
_entity_poly.pdbx_seq_one_letter_code
_entity_poly.pdbx_strand_id
1 'polypeptide(L)' 'MNLLVPPGSRSLKTMLPLMKSIDNKAFEEGWMVPRPPSRRTGKRVAIIGSGPAGLAATDQLNKMGHIVTVIERAD' A
#
# COMPACT_ATOMS: atom_id res chain seq x y z
N MET A 1 21.00 24.58 -17.16
CA MET A 1 21.85 23.36 -17.14
C MET A 1 20.95 22.16 -17.42
N ASN A 2 20.88 21.71 -18.68
CA ASN A 2 20.10 20.51 -19.02
C ASN A 2 20.98 19.28 -18.83
N LEU A 3 20.57 18.39 -17.93
CA LEU A 3 21.20 17.09 -17.75
C LEU A 3 20.84 16.22 -18.96
N LEU A 4 21.80 15.96 -19.83
CA LEU A 4 21.65 15.07 -20.99
C LEU A 4 21.55 13.63 -20.46
N VAL A 5 20.33 13.09 -20.40
CA VAL A 5 20.08 11.69 -20.01
C VAL A 5 20.50 10.80 -21.18
N PRO A 6 21.45 9.86 -21.02
CA PRO A 6 21.97 9.06 -22.14
C PRO A 6 20.86 8.18 -22.74
N PRO A 7 20.81 8.03 -24.08
CA PRO A 7 19.84 7.16 -24.74
C PRO A 7 20.11 5.71 -24.31
N GLY A 8 19.16 5.13 -23.58
CA GLY A 8 19.28 3.78 -23.00
C GLY A 8 19.09 3.74 -21.48
N SER A 9 19.18 4.87 -20.79
CA SER A 9 18.75 4.96 -19.39
C SER A 9 17.23 5.20 -19.36
N ARG A 10 16.44 4.15 -19.08
CA ARG A 10 15.01 4.34 -18.78
C ARG A 10 14.93 5.26 -17.58
N SER A 11 14.57 6.51 -17.82
CA SER A 11 14.39 7.51 -16.78
C SER A 11 13.42 6.96 -15.74
N LEU A 12 13.81 6.97 -14.46
CA LEU A 12 12.93 6.58 -13.34
C LEU A 12 11.55 7.23 -13.39
N LYS A 13 11.44 8.37 -14.10
CA LYS A 13 10.20 9.08 -14.41
C LYS A 13 9.14 8.24 -15.15
N THR A 14 9.51 7.18 -15.86
CA THR A 14 8.54 6.31 -16.56
C THR A 14 8.02 5.15 -15.70
N MET A 15 8.67 4.86 -14.57
CA MET A 15 8.28 3.74 -13.71
C MET A 15 6.97 4.03 -12.96
N LEU A 16 6.82 5.23 -12.40
CA LEU A 16 5.62 5.60 -11.63
C LEU A 16 4.33 5.57 -12.47
N PRO A 17 4.27 6.17 -13.68
CA PRO A 17 3.09 6.08 -14.54
C PRO A 17 2.74 4.64 -14.93
N LEU A 18 3.76 3.80 -15.15
CA LEU A 18 3.57 2.40 -15.51
C LEU A 18 2.94 1.61 -14.36
N MET A 19 3.48 1.73 -13.14
CA MET A 19 2.93 1.07 -11.95
C MET A 19 1.48 1.48 -11.72
N LYS A 20 1.19 2.78 -11.81
CA LYS A 20 -0.16 3.32 -11.64
C LYS A 20 -1.14 2.76 -12.68
N SER A 21 -0.68 2.58 -13.92
CA SER A 21 -1.51 1.98 -14.99
C SER A 21 -1.81 0.51 -14.74
N ILE A 22 -0.83 -0.25 -14.23
CA ILE A 22 -0.99 -1.66 -13.87
C ILE A 22 -1.96 -1.81 -12.70
N ASP A 23 -1.80 -1.00 -11.64
CA ASP A 23 -2.66 -1.04 -10.46
C ASP A 23 -4.11 -0.68 -10.80
N ASN A 24 -4.32 0.35 -11.63
CA ASN A 24 -5.66 0.72 -12.10
C ASN A 24 -6.32 -0.42 -12.87
N LYS A 25 -5.60 -1.04 -13.82
CA LYS A 25 -6.12 -2.17 -14.56
C LYS A 25 -6.42 -3.36 -13.65
N ALA A 26 -5.54 -3.67 -12.70
CA ALA A 26 -5.77 -4.74 -11.73
C ALA A 26 -7.01 -4.48 -10.85
N PHE A 27 -7.33 -3.21 -10.57
CA PHE A 27 -8.56 -2.83 -9.88
C PHE A 27 -9.79 -3.05 -10.78
N GLU A 28 -9.77 -2.52 -12.01
CA GLU A 28 -10.87 -2.61 -12.98
C GLU A 28 -11.21 -4.07 -13.34
N GLU A 29 -10.18 -4.91 -13.49
CA GLU A 29 -10.32 -6.34 -13.82
C GLU A 29 -10.62 -7.20 -12.57
N GLY A 30 -10.73 -6.61 -11.38
CA GLY A 30 -11.06 -7.30 -10.14
C GLY A 30 -9.96 -8.23 -9.60
N TRP A 31 -8.71 -8.07 -10.03
CA TRP A 31 -7.57 -8.87 -9.57
C TRP A 31 -7.17 -8.57 -8.11
N MET A 32 -7.54 -7.38 -7.60
CA MET A 32 -7.32 -7.01 -6.21
C MET A 32 -8.42 -7.58 -5.29
N VAL A 33 -8.21 -8.80 -4.82
CA VAL A 33 -9.11 -9.47 -3.87
C VAL A 33 -8.65 -9.30 -2.41
N PRO A 34 -9.57 -9.05 -1.46
CA PRO A 34 -9.24 -9.04 -0.04
C PRO A 34 -8.66 -10.37 0.42
N ARG A 35 -7.65 -10.31 1.29
CA ARG A 35 -7.03 -11.49 1.92
C ARG A 35 -7.29 -11.48 3.43
N PRO A 36 -8.52 -11.82 3.88
CA PRO A 36 -8.82 -11.89 5.29
C PRO A 36 -8.02 -13.01 5.99
N PRO A 37 -7.70 -12.86 7.29
CA PRO A 37 -7.04 -13.91 8.04
C PRO A 37 -7.96 -15.12 8.22
N SER A 38 -7.41 -16.33 8.13
CA SER A 38 -8.17 -17.58 8.36
C SER A 38 -8.66 -17.73 9.79
N ARG A 39 -7.94 -17.17 10.76
CA ARG A 39 -8.29 -17.18 12.18
C ARG A 39 -7.95 -15.85 12.83
N ARG A 40 -8.84 -15.36 13.70
CA ARG A 40 -8.56 -14.22 14.58
C ARG A 40 -7.85 -14.67 15.84
N THR A 41 -6.84 -13.92 16.24
CA THR A 41 -6.02 -14.15 17.44
C THR A 41 -6.70 -13.67 18.73
N GLY A 42 -7.74 -12.83 18.62
CA GLY A 42 -8.37 -12.15 19.77
C GLY A 42 -7.57 -10.95 20.30
N LYS A 43 -6.34 -10.72 19.83
CA LYS A 43 -5.52 -9.56 20.21
C LYS A 43 -6.01 -8.30 19.50
N ARG A 44 -6.01 -7.18 20.23
CA ARG A 44 -6.40 -5.85 19.75
C ARG A 44 -5.20 -4.92 19.73
N VAL A 45 -4.99 -4.20 18.63
CA VAL A 45 -3.87 -3.27 18.44
C VAL A 45 -4.42 -1.92 17.97
N ALA A 46 -3.98 -0.84 18.60
CA ALA A 46 -4.24 0.52 18.12
C ALA A 46 -3.01 1.05 17.39
N ILE A 47 -3.21 1.66 16.22
CA ILE A 47 -2.16 2.34 15.44
C ILE A 47 -2.52 3.81 15.37
N ILE A 48 -1.61 4.68 15.80
CA ILE A 48 -1.74 6.13 15.66
C ILE A 48 -0.98 6.53 14.40
N GLY A 49 -1.66 7.05 13.36
CA GLY A 49 -1.06 7.29 12.05
C GLY A 49 -1.78 6.56 10.91
N SER A 50 -2.37 7.28 9.95
CA SER A 50 -2.94 6.75 8.70
C SER A 50 -2.05 6.98 7.48
N GLY A 51 -0.83 7.47 7.72
CA GLY A 51 0.21 7.54 6.70
C GLY A 51 0.61 6.17 6.15
N PRO A 52 1.49 6.12 5.13
CA PRO A 52 1.86 4.90 4.45
C PRO A 52 2.45 3.83 5.39
N ALA A 53 3.20 4.25 6.41
CA ALA A 53 3.75 3.33 7.42
C ALA A 53 2.66 2.71 8.30
N GLY A 54 1.69 3.51 8.76
CA GLY A 54 0.61 3.04 9.64
C GLY A 54 -0.35 2.08 8.93
N LEU A 55 -0.72 2.38 7.68
CA LEU A 55 -1.54 1.49 6.87
C LEU A 55 -0.80 0.20 6.48
N ALA A 56 0.50 0.28 6.18
CA ALA A 56 1.30 -0.92 5.93
C ALA A 56 1.37 -1.85 7.15
N ALA A 57 1.58 -1.28 8.35
CA ALA A 57 1.55 -2.05 9.60
C ALA A 57 0.16 -2.64 9.89
N THR A 58 -0.90 -1.88 9.61
CA THR A 58 -2.30 -2.33 9.75
C THR A 58 -2.58 -3.57 8.92
N ASP A 59 -2.21 -3.54 7.63
CA ASP A 59 -2.42 -4.65 6.71
C ASP A 59 -1.68 -5.93 7.16
N GLN A 60 -0.43 -5.80 7.59
CA GLN A 60 0.35 -6.95 8.09
C GLN A 60 -0.27 -7.55 9.37
N LEU A 61 -0.60 -6.73 10.36
CA LEU A 61 -1.19 -7.21 11.60
C LEU A 61 -2.60 -7.80 11.40
N ASN A 62 -3.39 -7.23 10.50
CA ASN A 62 -4.69 -7.79 10.13
C ASN A 62 -4.54 -9.16 9.45
N LYS A 63 -3.56 -9.33 8.56
CA LYS A 63 -3.23 -10.63 7.94
C LYS A 63 -2.75 -11.67 8.96
N MET A 64 -2.03 -11.25 10.00
CA MET A 64 -1.65 -12.11 11.13
C MET A 64 -2.84 -12.47 12.05
N GLY A 65 -4.03 -11.94 11.79
CA GLY A 65 -5.25 -12.25 12.53
C GLY A 65 -5.50 -11.36 13.73
N HIS A 66 -4.81 -10.23 13.88
CA HIS A 66 -5.10 -9.25 14.91
C HIS A 66 -6.30 -8.38 14.51
N ILE A 67 -6.96 -7.80 15.50
CA ILE A 67 -7.97 -6.75 15.31
C ILE A 67 -7.24 -5.43 15.47
N VAL A 68 -7.18 -4.64 14.38
CA VAL A 68 -6.41 -3.41 14.35
C VAL A 68 -7.34 -2.22 14.21
N THR A 69 -7.15 -1.20 15.02
CA THR A 69 -7.86 0.08 14.95
C THR A 69 -6.85 1.17 14.61
N VAL A 70 -7.05 1.87 13.49
CA VAL A 70 -6.25 3.04 13.11
C VAL A 70 -6.92 4.28 13.68
N ILE A 71 -6.13 5.14 14.31
CA ILE A 71 -6.56 6.39 14.94
C ILE A 71 -5.73 7.51 14.32
N GLU A 72 -6.40 8.58 13.93
CA GLU A 72 -5.77 9.80 13.44
C GLU A 72 -6.23 10.99 14.25
N ARG A 73 -5.41 12.04 14.23
CA ARG A 73 -5.86 13.35 14.66
C ARG A 73 -6.79 13.92 13.60
N ALA A 74 -8.07 13.99 13.92
CA ALA A 74 -9.05 14.75 13.16
C ALA A 74 -9.28 16.08 13.89
N ASP A 75 -8.42 17.07 13.62
CA ASP A 75 -8.62 18.47 13.98
C ASP A 75 -8.45 19.33 12.72
#